data_AF-A0A847EK51-F1
#
_entry.id   AF-A0A847EK51-F1
#
_cell.length_a   1.000
_cell.length_b   1.000
_cell.length_c   1.000
_cell.angle_alpha   90.00
_cell.angle_beta   90.00
_cell.angle_gamma   90.00
#
_symmetry.space_group_name_H-M   'P 1'
#
loop_
_entity.id
_entity.type
_entity.pdbx_description
1 polymer ?
#
loop_
_entity_poly.entity_id
_entity_poly.type
_entity_poly.pdbx_seq_one_letter_code
_entity_poly.pdbx_strand_id
1 'polypeptide(L)'
;MTLRSAIENKEFIITCEVGPVKGTNIEEIEESCEVLKGKVTAANITDQQSSAMRLGSLVTSHLAKERGIDPIYQVTCRDRNRIALQSDLLSASVLGIENVLALTGDLPSLGDHPHAKPVFDLDSVGLLGAIETLNSGFDMAGNELNGKTNFFPGAVVNPGADTEASYEMQIRKMEKKIRAGAKFIQTQAIYDVDLFDRFMKRVAGFGVPVLAGVIPLKSVGMARYMNKSVAGVFVPEDLIQKLKNSEDKTAMGIQIA
;
A
#
# COMPACT_ATOMS: atom_id res chain seq x y z
N MET A 1 0.76 12.86 15.79
CA MET A 1 -0.27 11.80 15.74
C MET A 1 0.23 10.74 14.79
N THR A 2 0.20 9.46 15.16
CA THR A 2 0.64 8.34 14.31
C THR A 2 -0.57 7.63 13.72
N LEU A 3 -0.39 6.90 12.61
CA LEU A 3 -1.44 6.08 12.01
C LEU A 3 -2.05 5.11 13.02
N ARG A 4 -1.19 4.39 13.77
CA ARG A 4 -1.64 3.46 14.82
C ARG A 4 -2.57 4.14 15.82
N SER A 5 -2.15 5.29 16.36
CA SER A 5 -2.96 6.02 17.36
C SER A 5 -4.29 6.51 16.76
N ALA A 6 -4.29 7.00 15.53
CA ALA A 6 -5.49 7.47 14.86
C ALA A 6 -6.49 6.33 14.62
N ILE A 7 -6.00 5.15 14.22
CA ILE A 7 -6.81 3.94 14.05
C ILE A 7 -7.42 3.49 15.38
N GLU A 8 -6.61 3.40 16.43
CA GLU A 8 -7.06 2.96 17.77
C GLU A 8 -8.11 3.92 18.35
N ASN A 9 -7.95 5.22 18.11
CA ASN A 9 -8.89 6.26 18.53
C ASN A 9 -10.10 6.42 17.59
N LYS A 10 -10.17 5.65 16.50
CA LYS A 10 -11.23 5.73 15.47
C LYS A 10 -11.38 7.14 14.87
N GLU A 11 -10.25 7.82 14.69
CA GLU A 11 -10.19 9.11 14.03
C GLU A 11 -10.37 8.96 12.52
N PHE A 12 -10.79 10.05 11.87
CA PHE A 12 -10.83 10.07 10.40
C PHE A 12 -9.41 10.20 9.85
N ILE A 13 -9.00 9.25 9.03
CA ILE A 13 -7.63 9.11 8.54
C ILE A 13 -7.56 9.51 7.08
N ILE A 14 -6.60 10.39 6.77
CA ILE A 14 -6.20 10.69 5.39
C ILE A 14 -4.75 10.26 5.25
N THR A 15 -4.49 9.43 4.24
CA THR A 15 -3.12 9.07 3.83
C THR A 15 -2.90 9.45 2.39
N CYS A 16 -1.70 9.91 2.06
CA CYS A 16 -1.25 10.09 0.68
C CYS A 16 -0.10 9.13 0.35
N GLU A 17 0.27 9.07 -0.92
CA GLU A 17 1.40 8.27 -1.38
C GLU A 17 2.57 9.17 -1.75
N VAL A 18 3.78 8.78 -1.34
CA VAL A 18 5.05 9.39 -1.73
C VAL A 18 5.89 8.31 -2.40
N GLY A 19 6.20 8.52 -3.67
CA GLY A 19 7.01 7.60 -4.47
C GLY A 19 8.50 7.89 -4.33
N PRO A 20 9.37 6.88 -4.17
CA PRO A 20 10.80 7.08 -4.27
C PRO A 20 11.24 7.55 -5.66
N VAL A 21 12.30 8.34 -5.70
CA VAL A 21 12.87 8.90 -6.93
C VAL A 21 13.69 7.89 -7.72
N LYS A 22 13.91 8.19 -9.02
CA LYS A 22 14.88 7.48 -9.86
C LYS A 22 16.25 8.13 -9.73
N GLY A 23 17.03 7.68 -8.74
CA GLY A 23 18.39 8.20 -8.48
C GLY A 23 18.56 8.62 -7.03
N THR A 24 19.53 9.50 -6.78
CA THR A 24 19.91 9.95 -5.42
C THR A 24 19.54 11.40 -5.13
N ASN A 25 19.00 12.16 -6.09
CA ASN A 25 18.47 13.50 -5.81
C ASN A 25 17.12 13.36 -5.11
N ILE A 26 17.05 13.79 -3.85
CA ILE A 26 15.87 13.61 -3.00
C ILE A 26 14.92 14.81 -2.99
N GLU A 27 15.18 15.89 -3.73
CA GLU A 27 14.39 17.13 -3.73
C GLU A 27 12.87 16.86 -3.87
N GLU A 28 12.45 15.98 -4.79
CA GLU A 28 11.03 15.64 -5.00
C GLU A 28 10.39 14.96 -3.77
N ILE A 29 11.15 14.15 -3.02
CA ILE A 29 10.69 13.55 -1.76
C ILE A 29 10.52 14.64 -0.70
N GLU A 30 11.45 15.59 -0.62
CA GLU A 30 11.40 16.70 0.33
C GLU A 30 10.19 17.59 0.06
N GLU A 31 9.99 18.02 -1.20
CA GLU A 31 8.84 18.80 -1.62
C GLU A 31 7.52 18.09 -1.31
N SER A 32 7.44 16.78 -1.60
CA SER A 32 6.26 15.97 -1.28
C SER A 32 5.98 15.95 0.23
N CYS A 33 7.01 15.76 1.06
CA CYS A 33 6.86 15.78 2.50
C CYS A 33 6.39 17.14 3.01
N GLU A 34 6.96 18.24 2.53
CA GLU A 34 6.56 19.60 2.93
C GLU A 34 5.11 19.91 2.56
N VAL A 35 4.66 19.47 1.37
CA VAL A 35 3.26 19.65 0.97
C VAL A 35 2.30 18.87 1.87
N LEU A 36 2.67 17.66 2.29
CA LEU A 36 1.82 16.75 3.06
C LEU A 36 1.84 17.02 4.58
N LYS A 37 2.88 17.68 5.08
CA LYS A 37 3.09 17.93 6.50
C LYS A 37 1.90 18.66 7.12
N GLY A 38 1.34 18.07 8.18
CA GLY A 38 0.16 18.60 8.88
C GLY A 38 -1.17 18.45 8.14
N LYS A 39 -1.19 17.83 6.94
CA LYS A 39 -2.42 17.59 6.14
C LYS A 39 -2.84 16.12 6.11
N VAL A 40 -1.90 15.20 6.32
CA VAL A 40 -2.15 13.75 6.33
C VAL A 40 -1.79 13.15 7.67
N THR A 41 -2.48 12.08 8.05
CA THR A 41 -2.17 11.29 9.24
C THR A 41 -0.87 10.49 9.04
N ALA A 42 -0.68 9.96 7.83
CA ALA A 42 0.49 9.17 7.45
C ALA A 42 0.69 9.19 5.93
N ALA A 43 1.85 8.75 5.45
CA ALA A 43 2.13 8.61 4.02
C ALA A 43 2.58 7.19 3.66
N ASN A 44 1.96 6.61 2.64
CA ASN A 44 2.45 5.40 1.99
C ASN A 44 3.76 5.70 1.27
N ILE A 45 4.83 5.00 1.68
CA ILE A 45 6.11 5.07 1.01
C ILE A 45 6.26 3.81 0.20
N THR A 46 6.16 3.96 -1.11
CA THR A 46 6.05 2.80 -1.99
C THR A 46 7.37 2.12 -2.25
N ASP A 47 7.31 0.85 -2.63
CA ASP A 47 8.48 0.04 -2.93
C ASP A 47 8.50 -0.40 -4.40
N GLN A 48 9.35 0.28 -5.18
CA GLN A 48 9.57 -0.01 -6.60
C GLN A 48 8.26 -0.06 -7.40
N GLN A 49 7.48 1.03 -7.36
CA GLN A 49 6.17 1.13 -8.02
C GLN A 49 6.25 0.69 -9.48
N SER A 50 5.24 -0.07 -9.92
CA SER A 50 5.20 -0.64 -11.28
C SER A 50 6.41 -1.53 -11.62
N SER A 51 7.04 -2.14 -10.60
CA SER A 51 8.28 -2.91 -10.73
C SER A 51 9.43 -2.11 -11.35
N ALA A 52 9.40 -0.78 -11.28
CA ALA A 52 10.43 0.09 -11.81
C ALA A 52 11.48 0.39 -10.73
N MET A 53 12.76 0.20 -11.05
CA MET A 53 13.86 0.42 -10.11
C MET A 53 13.92 1.89 -9.68
N ARG A 54 13.93 2.15 -8.38
CA ARG A 54 13.90 3.47 -7.72
C ARG A 54 14.67 3.38 -6.40
N LEU A 55 14.91 4.53 -5.77
CA LEU A 55 15.43 4.61 -4.41
C LEU A 55 14.62 3.70 -3.47
N GLY A 56 15.29 3.10 -2.48
CA GLY A 56 14.64 2.15 -1.57
C GLY A 56 13.52 2.80 -0.75
N SER A 57 12.43 2.06 -0.56
CA SER A 57 11.31 2.49 0.28
C SER A 57 11.72 2.71 1.74
N LEU A 58 12.68 1.92 2.25
CA LEU A 58 13.18 2.04 3.62
C LEU A 58 13.83 3.39 3.90
N VAL A 59 14.81 3.79 3.08
CA VAL A 59 15.49 5.09 3.24
C VAL A 59 14.53 6.25 2.99
N THR A 60 13.63 6.11 2.02
CA THR A 60 12.58 7.13 1.76
C THR A 60 11.64 7.27 2.97
N SER A 61 11.30 6.17 3.65
CA SER A 61 10.49 6.18 4.87
C SER A 61 11.19 6.88 6.02
N HIS A 62 12.49 6.64 6.17
CA HIS A 62 13.30 7.34 7.16
C HIS A 62 13.35 8.85 6.88
N LEU A 63 13.61 9.26 5.63
CA LEU A 63 13.62 10.67 5.23
C LEU A 63 12.27 11.36 5.47
N ALA A 64 11.16 10.67 5.17
CA ALA A 64 9.81 11.19 5.47
C ALA A 64 9.60 11.36 6.98
N LYS A 65 10.06 10.39 7.78
CA LYS A 65 9.99 10.45 9.25
C LYS A 65 10.77 11.63 9.83
N GLU A 66 11.98 11.88 9.36
CA GLU A 66 12.79 13.04 9.77
C GLU A 66 12.09 14.38 9.48
N ARG A 67 11.22 14.42 8.48
CA ARG A 67 10.45 15.60 8.09
C ARG A 67 9.12 15.73 8.83
N GLY A 68 8.80 14.80 9.73
CA GLY A 68 7.59 14.80 10.55
C GLY A 68 6.39 14.14 9.90
N ILE A 69 6.59 13.30 8.87
CA ILE A 69 5.57 12.45 8.28
C ILE A 69 5.63 11.07 8.95
N ASP A 70 4.50 10.49 9.33
CA ASP A 70 4.47 9.10 9.79
C ASP A 70 4.45 8.15 8.58
N PRO A 71 5.53 7.38 8.31
CA PRO A 71 5.59 6.56 7.11
C PRO A 71 4.84 5.24 7.29
N ILE A 72 4.17 4.82 6.22
CA ILE A 72 3.72 3.44 6.00
C ILE A 72 4.70 2.82 5.02
N TYR A 73 5.65 2.06 5.57
CA TYR A 73 6.73 1.43 4.82
C TYR A 73 6.15 0.26 4.00
N GLN A 74 5.99 0.44 2.69
CA GLN A 74 5.59 -0.66 1.82
C GLN A 74 6.77 -1.58 1.58
N VAL A 75 6.52 -2.89 1.67
CA VAL A 75 7.52 -3.93 1.44
C VAL A 75 6.97 -4.95 0.47
N THR A 76 7.65 -5.13 -0.66
CA THR A 76 7.29 -6.12 -1.69
C THR A 76 8.16 -7.37 -1.60
N CYS A 77 7.55 -8.54 -1.83
CA CYS A 77 8.24 -9.83 -1.86
C CYS A 77 8.81 -10.21 -3.25
N ARG A 78 8.49 -9.43 -4.29
CA ARG A 78 8.87 -9.67 -5.70
C ARG A 78 10.35 -9.98 -5.88
N ASP A 79 11.22 -9.23 -5.22
CA ASP A 79 12.66 -9.18 -5.50
C ASP A 79 13.55 -9.47 -4.27
N ARG A 80 12.95 -9.91 -3.15
CA ARG A 80 13.67 -10.20 -1.89
C ARG A 80 13.29 -11.57 -1.33
N ASN A 81 14.29 -12.25 -0.74
CA ASN A 81 14.06 -13.49 0.00
C ASN A 81 13.76 -13.22 1.49
N ARG A 82 13.37 -14.24 2.25
CA ARG A 82 13.03 -14.09 3.68
C ARG A 82 14.15 -13.53 4.55
N ILE A 83 15.42 -13.71 4.17
CA ILE A 83 16.56 -13.17 4.92
C ILE A 83 16.61 -11.65 4.71
N ALA A 84 16.58 -11.20 3.45
CA ALA A 84 16.55 -9.79 3.10
C ALA A 84 15.32 -9.09 3.69
N LEU A 85 14.13 -9.70 3.58
CA LEU A 85 12.89 -9.15 4.14
C LEU A 85 12.97 -8.95 5.65
N GLN A 86 13.44 -9.96 6.41
CA GLN A 86 13.59 -9.83 7.86
C GLN A 86 14.67 -8.79 8.23
N SER A 87 15.78 -8.76 7.50
CA SER A 87 16.85 -7.77 7.72
C SER A 87 16.36 -6.33 7.48
N ASP A 88 15.59 -6.10 6.42
CA ASP A 88 15.01 -4.79 6.10
C ASP A 88 14.00 -4.37 7.17
N LEU A 89 13.19 -5.31 7.68
CA LEU A 89 12.26 -5.06 8.78
C LEU A 89 13.02 -4.70 10.07
N LEU A 90 14.04 -5.47 10.48
CA LEU A 90 14.85 -5.11 11.65
C LEU A 90 15.47 -3.72 11.51
N SER A 91 15.98 -3.39 10.31
CA SER A 91 16.51 -2.07 10.00
C SER A 91 15.45 -0.97 10.12
N ALA A 92 14.24 -1.21 9.61
CA ALA A 92 13.11 -0.29 9.73
C ALA A 92 12.74 -0.03 11.20
N SER A 93 12.73 -1.07 12.03
CA SER A 93 12.45 -0.94 13.46
C SER A 93 13.49 -0.07 14.17
N VAL A 94 14.78 -0.24 13.85
CA VAL A 94 15.87 0.59 14.41
C VAL A 94 15.75 2.06 13.97
N LEU A 95 15.29 2.30 12.74
CA LEU A 95 15.00 3.65 12.22
C LEU A 95 13.69 4.24 12.77
N GLY A 96 13.02 3.54 13.70
CA GLY A 96 11.80 3.97 14.37
C GLY A 96 10.56 3.90 13.47
N ILE A 97 10.59 3.17 12.36
CA ILE A 97 9.41 2.97 11.51
C ILE A 97 8.50 1.95 12.21
N GLU A 98 7.21 2.25 12.29
CA GLU A 98 6.25 1.42 13.00
C GLU A 98 5.18 0.83 12.08
N ASN A 99 4.82 1.49 10.98
CA ASN A 99 3.76 1.00 10.08
C ASN A 99 4.38 0.32 8.87
N VAL A 100 3.96 -0.91 8.58
CA VAL A 100 4.47 -1.70 7.45
C VAL A 100 3.29 -2.18 6.61
N LEU A 101 3.34 -2.01 5.30
CA LEU A 101 2.34 -2.55 4.39
C LEU A 101 2.94 -3.74 3.62
N ALA A 102 2.42 -4.94 3.89
CA ALA A 102 2.92 -6.17 3.30
C ALA A 102 2.32 -6.42 1.90
N LEU A 103 3.18 -6.50 0.89
CA LEU A 103 2.80 -6.65 -0.52
C LEU A 103 3.50 -7.87 -1.14
N THR A 104 2.78 -8.65 -1.94
CA THR A 104 3.42 -9.68 -2.77
C THR A 104 4.30 -9.02 -3.84
N GLY A 105 3.84 -7.92 -4.43
CA GLY A 105 4.48 -7.24 -5.55
C GLY A 105 4.10 -7.81 -6.90
N ASP A 106 4.21 -6.98 -7.93
CA ASP A 106 3.96 -7.36 -9.32
C ASP A 106 5.13 -8.16 -9.91
N LEU A 107 5.01 -8.71 -11.13
CA LEU A 107 6.15 -9.36 -11.77
C LEU A 107 7.21 -8.33 -12.19
N PRO A 108 8.52 -8.65 -12.11
CA PRO A 108 9.58 -7.75 -12.63
C PRO A 108 9.42 -7.44 -14.13
N SER A 109 8.84 -8.37 -14.90
CA SER A 109 8.59 -8.23 -16.35
C SER A 109 7.67 -7.06 -16.72
N LEU A 110 6.94 -6.50 -15.75
CA LEU A 110 6.07 -5.34 -15.95
C LEU A 110 6.82 -4.00 -15.77
N GLY A 111 8.05 -4.03 -15.27
CA GLY A 111 8.85 -2.85 -14.98
C GLY A 111 9.98 -2.59 -15.99
N ASP A 112 10.95 -1.79 -15.57
CA ASP A 112 12.08 -1.35 -16.40
C ASP A 112 13.27 -2.34 -16.42
N HIS A 113 13.21 -3.41 -15.63
CA HIS A 113 14.18 -4.51 -15.62
C HIS A 113 13.48 -5.86 -15.90
N PRO A 114 12.92 -6.07 -17.10
CA PRO A 114 12.02 -7.19 -17.36
C PRO A 114 12.69 -8.57 -17.29
N HIS A 115 14.01 -8.63 -17.35
CA HIS A 115 14.82 -9.85 -17.25
C HIS A 115 15.35 -10.11 -15.82
N ALA A 116 15.04 -9.25 -14.85
CA ALA A 116 15.41 -9.48 -13.46
C ALA A 116 14.74 -10.76 -12.93
N LYS A 117 15.47 -11.51 -12.11
CA LYS A 117 14.95 -12.76 -11.55
C LYS A 117 13.88 -12.46 -10.48
N PRO A 118 12.66 -12.98 -10.62
CA PRO A 118 11.68 -12.92 -9.54
C PRO A 118 12.13 -13.81 -8.38
N VAL A 119 11.91 -13.35 -7.14
CA VAL A 119 12.27 -14.08 -5.93
C VAL A 119 11.04 -14.73 -5.31
N PHE A 120 10.04 -13.94 -4.87
CA PHE A 120 8.78 -14.42 -4.28
C PHE A 120 8.95 -15.56 -3.27
N ASP A 121 9.99 -15.52 -2.44
CA ASP A 121 10.23 -16.52 -1.39
C ASP A 121 9.09 -16.52 -0.36
N LEU A 122 8.47 -15.35 -0.17
CA LEU A 122 7.22 -15.15 0.56
C LEU A 122 6.19 -14.46 -0.36
N ASP A 123 4.91 -14.56 -0.01
CA ASP A 123 3.87 -13.65 -0.48
C ASP A 123 3.47 -12.68 0.64
N SER A 124 2.52 -11.78 0.38
CA SER A 124 2.03 -10.85 1.41
C SER A 124 1.51 -11.54 2.68
N VAL A 125 0.96 -12.76 2.62
CA VAL A 125 0.51 -13.49 3.81
C VAL A 125 1.72 -14.03 4.58
N GLY A 126 2.71 -14.59 3.89
CA GLY A 126 3.97 -15.03 4.49
C GLY A 126 4.76 -13.88 5.11
N LEU A 127 4.78 -12.71 4.48
CA LEU A 127 5.43 -11.51 5.01
C LEU A 127 4.73 -10.98 6.26
N LEU A 128 3.40 -11.00 6.33
CA LEU A 128 2.65 -10.69 7.56
C LEU A 128 3.04 -11.64 8.70
N GLY A 129 3.12 -12.94 8.41
CA GLY A 129 3.61 -13.92 9.37
C GLY A 129 5.04 -13.64 9.84
N ALA A 130 5.94 -13.26 8.93
CA ALA A 130 7.30 -12.85 9.28
C ALA A 130 7.32 -11.62 10.20
N ILE A 131 6.48 -10.61 9.92
CA ILE A 131 6.35 -9.41 10.78
C ILE A 131 5.87 -9.81 12.18
N GLU A 132 4.86 -10.67 12.30
CA GLU A 132 4.38 -11.12 13.62
C GLU A 132 5.45 -11.93 14.38
N THR A 133 6.22 -12.78 13.70
CA THR A 133 7.34 -13.50 14.31
C THR A 133 8.42 -12.54 14.85
N LEU A 134 8.80 -11.51 14.09
CA LEU A 134 9.73 -10.47 14.56
C LEU A 134 9.15 -9.64 15.72
N ASN A 135 7.84 -9.36 15.70
CA ASN A 135 7.13 -8.69 16.80
C ASN A 135 7.11 -9.55 18.08
N SER A 136 7.15 -10.87 17.93
CA SER A 136 7.27 -11.81 19.05
C SER A 136 8.69 -11.98 19.60
N GLY A 137 9.71 -11.41 18.95
CA GLY A 137 11.11 -11.51 19.37
C GLY A 137 11.88 -12.71 18.79
N PHE A 138 11.39 -13.30 17.71
CA PHE A 138 12.05 -14.42 17.03
C PHE A 138 12.26 -14.11 15.55
N ASP A 139 13.20 -14.81 14.92
CA ASP A 139 13.29 -14.88 13.46
C ASP A 139 12.43 -16.05 12.91
N MET A 140 12.29 -16.12 11.59
CA MET A 140 11.54 -17.18 10.91
C MET A 140 12.19 -18.58 11.01
N ALA A 141 13.44 -18.68 11.48
CA ALA A 141 14.09 -19.96 11.77
C ALA A 141 13.86 -20.40 13.23
N GLY A 142 13.20 -19.57 14.05
CA GLY A 142 12.91 -19.84 15.45
C GLY A 142 14.03 -19.42 16.41
N ASN A 143 15.02 -18.67 15.95
CA ASN A 143 16.06 -18.14 16.82
C ASN A 143 15.54 -16.91 17.56
N GLU A 144 15.89 -16.79 18.84
CA GLU A 144 15.57 -15.63 19.65
C GLU A 144 16.39 -14.41 19.20
N LEU A 145 15.73 -13.26 19.12
CA LEU A 145 16.36 -11.97 18.80
C LEU A 145 16.75 -11.25 20.08
N ASN A 146 17.83 -10.46 20.01
CA ASN A 146 18.14 -9.50 21.07
C ASN A 146 17.22 -8.28 20.94
N GLY A 147 16.08 -8.34 21.63
CA GLY A 147 15.00 -7.37 21.50
C GLY A 147 13.95 -7.83 20.49
N LYS A 148 12.94 -6.98 20.26
CA LYS A 148 11.85 -7.28 19.34
C LYS A 148 11.40 -6.05 18.59
N THR A 149 10.76 -6.27 17.45
CA THR A 149 10.10 -5.20 16.71
C THR A 149 8.72 -4.90 17.31
N ASN A 150 8.11 -3.80 16.90
CA ASN A 150 6.76 -3.43 17.33
C ASN A 150 6.00 -2.80 16.15
N PHE A 151 5.87 -3.54 15.07
CA PHE A 151 5.20 -3.10 13.85
C PHE A 151 3.67 -3.13 13.97
N PHE A 152 3.03 -2.21 13.25
CA PHE A 152 1.61 -2.18 12.93
C PHE A 152 1.44 -2.61 11.47
N PRO A 153 1.29 -3.92 11.20
CA PRO A 153 1.22 -4.41 9.84
C PRO A 153 -0.12 -4.11 9.20
N GLY A 154 -0.10 -3.69 7.94
CA GLY A 154 -1.25 -3.58 7.08
C GLY A 154 -1.13 -4.48 5.85
N ALA A 155 -2.23 -4.65 5.15
CA ALA A 155 -2.25 -5.38 3.89
C ALA A 155 -3.18 -4.73 2.86
N VAL A 156 -3.05 -5.15 1.60
CA VAL A 156 -3.91 -4.65 0.52
C VAL A 156 -4.99 -5.64 0.13
N VAL A 157 -6.15 -5.15 -0.29
CA VAL A 157 -7.22 -5.94 -0.92
C VAL A 157 -7.73 -5.21 -2.15
N ASN A 158 -8.27 -5.95 -3.11
CA ASN A 158 -8.99 -5.33 -4.21
C ASN A 158 -10.51 -5.55 -4.06
N PRO A 159 -11.31 -4.50 -3.84
CA PRO A 159 -12.77 -4.62 -3.81
C PRO A 159 -13.40 -4.72 -5.21
N GLY A 160 -12.67 -4.34 -6.27
CA GLY A 160 -13.12 -4.24 -7.66
C GLY A 160 -13.19 -5.56 -8.44
N ALA A 161 -13.73 -6.62 -7.85
CA ALA A 161 -13.92 -7.89 -8.55
C ALA A 161 -15.18 -7.86 -9.43
N ASP A 162 -15.01 -8.28 -10.69
CA ASP A 162 -16.03 -8.26 -11.76
C ASP A 162 -17.02 -9.43 -11.71
N THR A 163 -16.74 -10.45 -10.90
CA THR A 163 -17.56 -11.65 -10.73
C THR A 163 -17.70 -12.01 -9.26
N GLU A 164 -18.83 -12.60 -8.87
CA GLU A 164 -19.07 -13.07 -7.49
C GLU A 164 -17.97 -14.03 -7.01
N ALA A 165 -17.46 -14.91 -7.89
CA ALA A 165 -16.38 -15.83 -7.55
C ALA A 165 -15.05 -15.11 -7.26
N SER A 166 -14.70 -14.12 -8.07
CA SER A 166 -13.50 -13.27 -7.85
C SER A 166 -13.66 -12.45 -6.58
N TYR A 167 -14.86 -11.95 -6.31
CA TYR A 167 -15.17 -11.19 -5.12
C TYR A 167 -15.04 -12.01 -3.83
N GLU A 168 -15.61 -13.22 -3.82
CA GLU A 168 -15.47 -14.15 -2.69
C GLU A 168 -14.00 -14.55 -2.47
N MET A 169 -13.21 -14.65 -3.54
CA MET A 169 -11.76 -14.86 -3.45
C MET A 169 -11.06 -13.69 -2.75
N GLN A 170 -11.43 -12.43 -3.04
CA GLN A 170 -10.83 -11.26 -2.41
C GLN A 170 -11.16 -11.21 -0.91
N ILE A 171 -12.39 -11.56 -0.51
CA ILE A 171 -12.78 -11.67 0.90
C ILE A 171 -11.97 -12.74 1.60
N ARG A 172 -11.83 -13.94 1.02
CA ARG A 172 -10.99 -15.02 1.58
C ARG A 172 -9.52 -14.62 1.69
N LYS A 173 -8.99 -13.86 0.72
CA LYS A 173 -7.62 -13.32 0.78
C LYS A 173 -7.47 -12.31 1.91
N MET A 174 -8.44 -11.40 2.08
CA MET A 174 -8.47 -10.47 3.20
C MET A 174 -8.50 -11.21 4.54
N GLU A 175 -9.37 -12.20 4.69
CA GLU A 175 -9.45 -13.01 5.91
C GLU A 175 -8.12 -13.70 6.23
N LYS A 176 -7.45 -14.29 5.24
CA LYS A 176 -6.11 -14.89 5.42
C LYS A 176 -5.08 -13.87 5.88
N LYS A 177 -5.08 -12.66 5.32
CA LYS A 177 -4.18 -11.57 5.71
C LYS A 177 -4.43 -11.09 7.14
N ILE A 178 -5.70 -10.97 7.53
CA ILE A 178 -6.09 -10.60 8.90
C ILE A 178 -5.62 -11.67 9.89
N ARG A 179 -5.87 -12.96 9.60
CA ARG A 179 -5.38 -14.07 10.42
C ARG A 179 -3.85 -14.11 10.53
N ALA A 180 -3.14 -13.67 9.51
CA ALA A 180 -1.68 -13.60 9.50
C ALA A 180 -1.12 -12.36 10.24
N GLY A 181 -1.97 -11.46 10.75
CA GLY A 181 -1.56 -10.35 11.61
C GLY A 181 -1.96 -8.96 11.14
N ALA A 182 -2.51 -8.79 9.93
CA ALA A 182 -2.86 -7.48 9.39
C ALA A 182 -3.84 -6.72 10.31
N LYS A 183 -3.45 -5.52 10.75
CA LYS A 183 -4.18 -4.62 11.66
C LYS A 183 -4.98 -3.54 10.94
N PHE A 184 -4.69 -3.30 9.65
CA PHE A 184 -5.47 -2.45 8.78
C PHE A 184 -5.38 -2.94 7.33
N ILE A 185 -6.37 -2.56 6.52
CA ILE A 185 -6.42 -2.89 5.11
C ILE A 185 -6.47 -1.61 4.27
N GLN A 186 -5.71 -1.55 3.18
CA GLN A 186 -5.86 -0.55 2.14
C GLN A 186 -6.46 -1.18 0.89
N THR A 187 -7.41 -0.49 0.25
CA THR A 187 -7.96 -0.98 -1.01
C THR A 187 -7.17 -0.47 -2.21
N GLN A 188 -7.29 -1.19 -3.33
CA GLN A 188 -7.04 -0.57 -4.64
C GLN A 188 -8.03 0.59 -4.89
N ALA A 189 -7.77 1.39 -5.94
CA ALA A 189 -8.59 2.54 -6.29
C ALA A 189 -10.06 2.16 -6.49
N ILE A 190 -10.95 2.89 -5.82
CA ILE A 190 -12.39 2.71 -5.89
C ILE A 190 -12.98 3.78 -6.81
N TYR A 191 -13.71 3.33 -7.84
CA TYR A 191 -14.49 4.20 -8.73
C TYR A 191 -15.99 3.85 -8.75
N ASP A 192 -16.36 2.71 -8.17
CA ASP A 192 -17.74 2.26 -8.01
C ASP A 192 -18.05 2.17 -6.51
N VAL A 193 -18.78 3.17 -6.01
CA VAL A 193 -19.12 3.30 -4.58
C VAL A 193 -20.10 2.21 -4.15
N ASP A 194 -21.01 1.78 -5.02
CA ASP A 194 -21.99 0.74 -4.70
C ASP A 194 -21.32 -0.62 -4.56
N LEU A 195 -20.35 -0.92 -5.44
CA LEU A 195 -19.51 -2.11 -5.30
C LEU A 195 -18.70 -2.07 -4.01
N PHE A 196 -18.14 -0.91 -3.64
CA PHE A 196 -17.40 -0.76 -2.40
C PHE A 196 -18.29 -0.86 -1.15
N ASP A 197 -19.51 -0.31 -1.15
CA ASP A 197 -20.49 -0.46 -0.06
C ASP A 197 -20.85 -1.94 0.16
N ARG A 198 -21.10 -2.69 -0.92
CA ARG A 198 -21.30 -4.14 -0.84
C ARG A 198 -20.09 -4.84 -0.25
N PHE A 199 -18.87 -4.37 -0.54
CA PHE A 199 -17.63 -4.95 -0.01
C PHE A 199 -17.54 -4.74 1.48
N MET A 200 -17.72 -3.50 1.93
CA MET A 200 -17.72 -3.14 3.34
C MET A 200 -18.76 -3.91 4.14
N LYS A 201 -19.98 -4.10 3.61
CA LYS A 201 -21.02 -4.92 4.27
C LYS A 201 -20.59 -6.37 4.49
N ARG A 202 -19.88 -6.99 3.54
CA ARG A 202 -19.42 -8.39 3.70
C ARG A 202 -18.21 -8.52 4.64
N VAL A 203 -17.33 -7.52 4.69
CA VAL A 203 -16.10 -7.58 5.50
C VAL A 203 -16.25 -6.95 6.90
N ALA A 204 -17.39 -6.30 7.18
CA ALA A 204 -17.66 -5.64 8.47
C ALA A 204 -17.45 -6.56 9.68
N GLY A 205 -17.75 -7.86 9.55
CA GLY A 205 -17.58 -8.84 10.62
C GLY A 205 -16.13 -9.10 11.03
N PHE A 206 -15.14 -8.72 10.22
CA PHE A 206 -13.73 -8.90 10.59
C PHE A 206 -13.20 -7.88 11.59
N GLY A 207 -13.87 -6.73 11.75
CA GLY A 207 -13.48 -5.70 12.72
C GLY A 207 -12.13 -5.02 12.47
N VAL A 208 -11.57 -5.16 11.27
CA VAL A 208 -10.31 -4.53 10.85
C VAL A 208 -10.61 -3.27 10.04
N PRO A 209 -10.00 -2.11 10.34
CA PRO A 209 -10.22 -0.87 9.60
C PRO A 209 -9.79 -0.99 8.14
N VAL A 210 -10.60 -0.43 7.24
CA VAL A 210 -10.35 -0.39 5.80
C VAL A 210 -10.17 1.07 5.37
N LEU A 211 -9.03 1.38 4.79
CA LEU A 211 -8.71 2.67 4.19
C LEU A 211 -9.01 2.57 2.69
N ALA A 212 -10.01 3.34 2.24
CA ALA A 212 -10.43 3.38 0.85
C ALA A 212 -9.38 4.10 -0.02
N GLY A 213 -8.89 3.42 -1.05
CA GLY A 213 -7.99 3.97 -2.03
C GLY A 213 -8.73 4.86 -3.04
N VAL A 214 -8.27 6.10 -3.18
CA VAL A 214 -8.82 7.08 -4.12
C VAL A 214 -7.69 7.61 -5.00
N ILE A 215 -7.90 7.61 -6.32
CA ILE A 215 -6.95 8.19 -7.28
C ILE A 215 -7.70 9.20 -8.16
N PRO A 216 -7.42 10.50 -8.05
CA PRO A 216 -8.01 11.50 -8.92
C PRO A 216 -7.62 11.27 -10.38
N LEU A 217 -8.61 11.20 -11.27
CA LEU A 217 -8.41 10.97 -12.70
C LEU A 217 -8.00 12.27 -13.41
N LYS A 218 -6.75 12.36 -13.87
CA LYS A 218 -6.24 13.56 -14.55
C LYS A 218 -6.65 13.66 -16.03
N SER A 219 -7.03 12.54 -16.65
CA SER A 219 -7.43 12.52 -18.06
C SER A 219 -8.24 11.27 -18.42
N VAL A 220 -8.95 11.35 -19.55
CA VAL A 220 -9.61 10.18 -20.18
C VAL A 220 -8.59 9.09 -20.53
N GLY A 221 -7.39 9.48 -20.95
CA GLY A 221 -6.30 8.54 -21.24
C GLY A 221 -5.87 7.75 -20.01
N MET A 222 -5.72 8.43 -18.87
CA MET A 222 -5.42 7.79 -17.59
C MET A 222 -6.52 6.81 -17.17
N ALA A 223 -7.80 7.20 -17.28
CA ALA A 223 -8.92 6.32 -16.95
C ALA A 223 -8.93 5.03 -17.80
N ARG A 224 -8.71 5.17 -19.12
CA ARG A 224 -8.62 4.02 -20.03
C ARG A 224 -7.39 3.16 -19.76
N TYR A 225 -6.27 3.78 -19.41
CA TYR A 225 -5.06 3.05 -19.02
C TYR A 225 -5.31 2.23 -17.75
N MET A 226 -5.98 2.79 -16.74
CA MET A 226 -6.33 2.07 -15.52
C MET A 226 -7.15 0.81 -15.83
N ASN A 227 -8.20 0.91 -16.64
CA ASN A 227 -9.03 -0.24 -17.03
C ASN A 227 -8.24 -1.32 -17.78
N LYS A 228 -7.26 -0.92 -18.59
CA LYS A 228 -6.49 -1.84 -19.43
C LYS A 228 -5.31 -2.49 -18.69
N SER A 229 -4.65 -1.74 -17.82
CA SER A 229 -3.30 -2.05 -17.36
C SER A 229 -3.18 -2.17 -15.84
N VAL A 230 -4.16 -1.74 -15.06
CA VAL A 230 -4.13 -1.85 -13.60
C VAL A 230 -5.09 -2.96 -13.17
N ALA A 231 -4.52 -4.10 -12.79
CA ALA A 231 -5.29 -5.30 -12.51
C ALA A 231 -6.34 -5.07 -11.42
N GLY A 232 -7.60 -5.19 -11.81
CA GLY A 232 -8.75 -5.12 -10.91
C GLY A 232 -9.11 -3.70 -10.44
N VAL A 233 -8.58 -2.67 -11.12
CA VAL A 233 -9.19 -1.34 -11.12
C VAL A 233 -10.13 -1.24 -12.32
N PHE A 234 -11.34 -0.74 -12.08
CA PHE A 234 -12.32 -0.48 -13.13
C PHE A 234 -12.93 0.90 -12.92
N VAL A 235 -12.71 1.79 -13.89
CA VAL A 235 -13.31 3.11 -14.01
C VAL A 235 -14.59 2.97 -14.85
N PRO A 236 -15.77 3.21 -14.27
CA PRO A 236 -17.05 3.20 -14.98
C PRO A 236 -17.09 4.17 -16.18
N GLU A 237 -17.79 3.77 -17.23
CA GLU A 237 -17.88 4.56 -18.47
C GLU A 237 -18.56 5.92 -18.23
N ASP A 238 -19.50 6.02 -17.29
CA ASP A 238 -20.14 7.30 -16.95
C ASP A 238 -19.15 8.31 -16.37
N LEU A 239 -18.20 7.88 -15.53
CA LEU A 239 -17.11 8.72 -15.03
C LEU A 239 -16.16 9.15 -16.16
N ILE A 240 -15.87 8.23 -17.10
CA ILE A 240 -15.06 8.55 -18.28
C ILE A 240 -15.76 9.60 -19.15
N GLN A 241 -17.08 9.49 -19.36
CA GLN A 241 -17.85 10.48 -20.13
C GLN A 241 -17.94 11.82 -19.39
N LYS A 242 -18.12 11.83 -18.06
CA LYS A 242 -18.08 13.06 -17.24
C LYS A 242 -16.74 13.78 -17.41
N LEU A 243 -15.61 13.06 -17.32
CA LEU A 243 -14.29 13.62 -17.57
C LEU A 243 -14.11 14.15 -18.99
N LYS A 244 -14.59 13.40 -19.99
CA LYS A 244 -14.48 13.78 -21.40
C LYS A 244 -15.24 15.09 -21.70
N ASN A 245 -16.41 15.26 -21.10
CA ASN A 245 -17.29 16.40 -21.34
C ASN A 245 -16.96 17.63 -20.46
N SER A 246 -16.14 17.49 -19.43
CA SER A 246 -15.64 18.62 -18.64
C SER A 246 -14.68 19.50 -19.45
N GLU A 247 -14.66 20.80 -19.22
CA GLU A 247 -13.64 21.70 -19.76
C GLU A 247 -12.28 21.44 -19.10
N ASP A 248 -12.24 21.46 -17.77
CA ASP A 248 -11.08 21.10 -16.95
C ASP A 248 -11.21 19.66 -16.44
N LYS A 249 -10.39 18.77 -16.98
CA LYS A 249 -10.39 17.34 -16.60
C LYS A 249 -9.74 17.10 -15.25
N THR A 250 -8.79 17.94 -14.85
CA THR A 250 -8.11 17.80 -13.55
C THR A 250 -9.06 18.19 -12.43
N ALA A 251 -9.74 19.34 -12.56
CA ALA A 251 -10.74 19.77 -11.59
C ALA A 251 -11.90 18.76 -11.49
N MET A 252 -12.39 18.24 -12.63
CA MET A 252 -13.41 17.19 -12.64
C MET A 252 -12.92 15.89 -11.98
N GLY A 253 -11.66 15.50 -12.20
CA GLY A 253 -11.05 14.35 -11.54
C GLY A 253 -10.99 14.49 -10.02
N ILE A 254 -10.75 15.70 -9.52
CA ILE A 254 -10.79 16.02 -8.09
C ILE A 254 -12.23 16.01 -7.57
N GLN A 255 -13.21 16.48 -8.34
CA GLN A 255 -14.62 16.46 -7.95
C GLN A 255 -15.21 15.04 -7.89
N ILE A 256 -14.71 14.14 -8.73
CA ILE A 256 -15.11 12.72 -8.74
C ILE A 256 -14.56 11.98 -7.51
N ALA A 257 -13.34 12.34 -7.08
CA ALA A 257 -12.63 11.76 -5.94
C ALA A 257 -13.23 12.19 -4.60
#